data_AF-A0A962D7H2-F1
#
_entry.id   AF-A0A962D7H2-F1
#
_cell.length_a   1.000
_cell.length_b   1.000
_cell.length_c   1.000
_cell.angle_alpha   90.00
_cell.angle_beta   90.00
_cell.angle_gamma   90.00
#
_symmetry.space_group_name_H-M   'P 1'
#
loop_
_entity.id
_entity.type
_entity.pdbx_description
1 polymer ?
#
loop_
_entity_poly.entity_id
_entity_poly.type
_entity_poly.pdbx_seq_one_letter_code
_entity_poly.pdbx_strand_id
1 'polypeptide(L)'
;TLFPNTDITITFSEPVTVGPGWFGINCSVSGVVGAVESGGATTYTLDPNVDFAESEVCTVSLSAAQIVDQDGTPDNIAADASFSFTIATDEPPMVDSTVPTNGASAVPLGSNLTVNFNEPVSVMGSWYTLECAVSGSHTGVVSGGPSSFVIDPDVDFDSLESCTLTILSAFVTDQDGMPDNLPVDVTVTFNTAAGLADYYASADPSSATALRNSLHEIIDDHTRIAYTAGTPNTWAVLNMADEDPNDDTKILDVYRNASYTKITGGVGAYNREHTWPNSLGFGNNDAEFVAMPDPALQNQPYSDTHMLYLSDTGYNSNRGNKYFGTCNASCTEDPTVVNNGQGGGSGTYPGNSNWYNGVLYEVWNARKGDMARAMFY
;
A
#
# COMPACT_ATOMS: atom_id res chain seq x y z
N THR A 1 -30.90 4.73 -13.71
CA THR A 1 -30.68 3.37 -13.20
C THR A 1 -30.81 3.44 -11.70
N LEU A 2 -31.65 2.59 -11.11
CA LEU A 2 -31.91 2.57 -9.67
C LEU A 2 -31.39 1.25 -9.08
N PHE A 3 -31.11 1.22 -7.78
CA PHE A 3 -30.83 -0.02 -7.06
C PHE A 3 -32.14 -0.77 -6.75
N PRO A 4 -32.10 -2.10 -6.59
CA PRO A 4 -33.25 -2.93 -6.25
C PRO A 4 -34.16 -2.37 -5.12
N ASN A 5 -33.59 -1.76 -4.10
CA ASN A 5 -34.27 -1.25 -2.91
C ASN A 5 -34.69 0.24 -2.98
N THR A 6 -34.81 0.79 -4.18
CA THR A 6 -35.07 2.24 -4.34
C THR A 6 -36.55 2.59 -4.19
N ASP A 7 -36.85 3.53 -3.29
CA ASP A 7 -38.17 4.18 -3.19
C ASP A 7 -38.50 5.06 -4.40
N ILE A 8 -39.76 5.03 -4.83
CA ILE A 8 -40.25 5.89 -5.92
C ILE A 8 -40.89 7.15 -5.33
N THR A 9 -40.31 8.32 -5.62
CA THR A 9 -40.88 9.61 -5.18
C THR A 9 -41.64 10.28 -6.33
N ILE A 10 -42.90 10.63 -6.07
CA ILE A 10 -43.78 11.37 -6.99
C ILE A 10 -44.10 12.72 -6.37
N THR A 11 -43.79 13.80 -7.09
CA THR A 11 -44.05 15.17 -6.65
C THR A 11 -45.00 15.86 -7.61
N PHE A 12 -46.12 16.34 -7.08
CA PHE A 12 -47.10 17.15 -7.79
C PHE A 12 -46.71 18.63 -7.71
N SER A 13 -47.18 19.42 -8.68
CA SER A 13 -46.97 20.88 -8.67
C SER A 13 -47.69 21.60 -7.53
N GLU A 14 -48.69 20.94 -6.94
CA GLU A 14 -49.54 21.47 -5.88
C GLU A 14 -50.15 20.33 -5.04
N PRO A 15 -50.80 20.63 -3.92
CA PRO A 15 -51.50 19.63 -3.11
C PRO A 15 -52.61 18.88 -3.85
N VAL A 16 -52.59 17.54 -3.79
CA VAL A 16 -53.60 16.63 -4.35
C VAL A 16 -54.12 15.64 -3.31
N THR A 17 -55.35 15.18 -3.49
CA THR A 17 -55.96 14.02 -2.84
C THR A 17 -55.90 12.82 -3.77
N VAL A 18 -55.39 11.68 -3.27
CA VAL A 18 -55.28 10.44 -4.04
C VAL A 18 -56.29 9.38 -3.56
N GLY A 19 -56.89 8.65 -4.50
CA GLY A 19 -57.86 7.59 -4.26
C GLY A 19 -57.28 6.18 -4.44
N PRO A 20 -57.99 5.11 -4.04
CA PRO A 20 -57.54 3.73 -4.25
C PRO A 20 -57.23 3.44 -5.72
N GLY A 21 -56.04 2.88 -5.99
CA GLY A 21 -55.60 2.55 -7.35
C GLY A 21 -55.11 3.75 -8.17
N TRP A 22 -54.75 4.86 -7.53
CA TRP A 22 -54.17 6.02 -8.21
C TRP A 22 -52.81 5.75 -8.86
N PHE A 23 -52.09 4.70 -8.43
CA PHE A 23 -50.87 4.23 -9.06
C PHE A 23 -50.91 2.72 -9.36
N GLY A 24 -50.04 2.30 -10.28
CA GLY A 24 -49.67 0.90 -10.49
C GLY A 24 -48.22 0.80 -10.92
N ILE A 25 -47.51 -0.22 -10.42
CA ILE A 25 -46.12 -0.52 -10.79
C ILE A 25 -46.12 -1.86 -11.51
N ASN A 26 -45.62 -1.89 -12.74
CA ASN A 26 -45.52 -3.12 -13.54
C ASN A 26 -44.12 -3.25 -14.11
N CYS A 27 -43.45 -4.34 -13.79
CA CYS A 27 -42.08 -4.59 -14.16
C CYS A 27 -41.93 -5.82 -15.05
N SER A 28 -40.90 -5.82 -15.90
CA SER A 28 -40.69 -6.86 -16.91
C SER A 28 -40.41 -8.24 -16.34
N VAL A 29 -39.87 -8.34 -15.12
CA VAL A 29 -39.54 -9.62 -14.46
C VAL A 29 -40.50 -9.88 -13.30
N SER A 30 -40.62 -8.91 -12.39
CA SER A 30 -41.42 -9.02 -11.16
C SER A 30 -42.93 -8.94 -11.40
N GLY A 31 -43.36 -8.48 -12.58
CA GLY A 31 -44.77 -8.28 -12.89
C GLY A 31 -45.37 -7.12 -12.11
N VAL A 32 -46.58 -7.29 -11.57
CA VAL A 32 -47.25 -6.24 -10.80
C VAL A 32 -46.66 -6.18 -9.39
N VAL A 33 -46.06 -5.05 -9.04
CA VAL A 33 -45.43 -4.79 -7.74
C VAL A 33 -46.35 -3.92 -6.89
N GLY A 34 -46.66 -4.39 -5.68
CA GLY A 34 -47.35 -3.58 -4.68
C GLY A 34 -46.36 -2.69 -3.93
N ALA A 35 -46.81 -1.54 -3.42
CA ALA A 35 -45.98 -0.63 -2.63
C ALA A 35 -46.75 -0.08 -1.43
N VAL A 36 -46.02 0.23 -0.36
CA VAL A 36 -46.49 1.02 0.77
C VAL A 36 -46.34 2.50 0.42
N GLU A 37 -47.45 3.21 0.46
CA GLU A 37 -47.47 4.66 0.26
C GLU A 37 -47.18 5.39 1.57
N SER A 38 -46.33 6.42 1.50
CA SER A 38 -46.10 7.39 2.56
C SER A 38 -45.96 8.81 2.01
N GLY A 39 -45.92 9.81 2.90
CA GLY A 39 -45.90 11.23 2.52
C GLY A 39 -47.30 11.87 2.55
N GLY A 40 -47.57 12.81 1.65
CA GLY A 40 -48.90 13.39 1.46
C GLY A 40 -48.94 14.80 0.89
N ALA A 41 -50.11 15.16 0.37
CA ALA A 41 -50.48 16.42 -0.29
C ALA A 41 -49.66 16.71 -1.56
N THR A 42 -48.36 16.94 -1.47
CA THR A 42 -47.56 17.37 -2.62
C THR A 42 -46.53 16.32 -3.05
N THR A 43 -46.01 15.54 -2.11
CA THR A 43 -45.00 14.51 -2.39
C THR A 43 -45.44 13.20 -1.76
N TYR A 44 -45.46 12.16 -2.58
CA TYR A 44 -45.78 10.79 -2.20
C TYR A 44 -44.57 9.91 -2.47
N THR A 45 -44.25 9.04 -1.51
CA THR A 45 -43.19 8.05 -1.62
C THR A 45 -43.82 6.67 -1.65
N LEU A 46 -43.47 5.88 -2.67
CA LEU A 46 -43.90 4.49 -2.83
C LEU A 46 -42.70 3.60 -2.52
N ASP A 47 -42.79 2.86 -1.41
CA ASP A 47 -41.84 1.85 -0.97
C ASP A 47 -42.32 0.47 -1.46
N PRO A 48 -41.67 -0.16 -2.46
CA PRO A 48 -42.06 -1.47 -2.97
C PRO A 48 -42.11 -2.53 -1.87
N ASN A 49 -43.17 -3.35 -1.83
CA ASN A 49 -43.32 -4.40 -0.81
C ASN A 49 -42.23 -5.49 -0.91
N VAL A 50 -41.57 -5.59 -2.06
CA VAL A 50 -40.45 -6.46 -2.38
C VAL A 50 -39.52 -5.65 -3.28
N ASP A 51 -38.20 -5.76 -3.05
CA ASP A 51 -37.19 -5.14 -3.88
C ASP A 51 -37.33 -5.56 -5.35
N PHE A 52 -36.99 -4.64 -6.25
CA PHE A 52 -37.04 -4.90 -7.69
C PHE A 52 -35.98 -5.92 -8.12
N ALA A 53 -36.30 -6.74 -9.12
CA ALA A 53 -35.34 -7.62 -9.75
C ALA A 53 -34.33 -6.84 -10.59
N GLU A 54 -33.09 -7.30 -10.61
CA GLU A 54 -32.04 -6.68 -11.43
C GLU A 54 -32.33 -6.76 -12.94
N SER A 55 -31.72 -5.84 -13.69
CA SER A 55 -31.93 -5.68 -15.14
C SER A 55 -33.39 -5.46 -15.56
N GLU A 56 -34.32 -5.25 -14.62
CA GLU A 56 -35.73 -5.13 -14.97
C GLU A 56 -36.13 -3.70 -15.32
N VAL A 57 -37.08 -3.59 -16.25
CA VAL A 57 -37.71 -2.33 -16.62
C VAL A 57 -39.06 -2.26 -15.92
N CYS A 58 -39.21 -1.30 -15.01
CA CYS A 58 -40.45 -1.02 -14.32
C CYS A 58 -41.13 0.20 -14.93
N THR A 59 -42.45 0.13 -15.08
CA THR A 59 -43.31 1.23 -15.51
C THR A 59 -44.29 1.56 -14.41
N VAL A 60 -44.26 2.81 -13.96
CA VAL A 60 -45.24 3.38 -13.05
C VAL A 60 -46.33 4.05 -13.88
N SER A 61 -47.58 3.71 -13.61
CA SER A 61 -48.76 4.33 -14.21
C SER A 61 -49.56 5.05 -13.15
N LEU A 62 -49.99 6.27 -13.44
CA LEU A 62 -50.82 7.11 -12.56
C LEU A 62 -52.21 7.27 -13.20
N SER A 63 -53.26 6.91 -12.46
CA SER A 63 -54.64 7.03 -12.92
C SER A 63 -55.20 8.41 -12.58
N ALA A 64 -55.45 9.20 -13.62
CA ALA A 64 -55.93 10.56 -13.49
C ALA A 64 -57.26 10.67 -12.74
N ALA A 65 -58.15 9.69 -12.94
CA ALA A 65 -59.46 9.63 -12.29
C ALA A 65 -59.38 9.52 -10.76
N GLN A 66 -58.21 9.13 -10.21
CA GLN A 66 -57.99 8.96 -8.78
C GLN A 66 -57.11 10.05 -8.16
N ILE A 67 -56.73 11.08 -8.92
CA ILE A 67 -55.88 12.18 -8.45
C ILE A 67 -56.66 13.48 -8.65
N VAL A 68 -56.99 14.16 -7.56
CA VAL A 68 -57.79 15.40 -7.54
C VAL A 68 -57.00 16.47 -6.82
N ASP A 69 -56.96 17.69 -7.33
CA ASP A 69 -56.35 18.82 -6.62
C ASP A 69 -57.08 19.16 -5.29
N GLN A 70 -56.44 19.98 -4.45
CA GLN A 70 -57.02 20.45 -3.18
C GLN A 70 -57.32 21.95 -3.16
N ASP A 71 -57.10 22.65 -4.26
CA ASP A 71 -57.43 24.07 -4.38
C ASP A 71 -58.64 24.30 -5.29
N GLY A 72 -59.13 25.54 -5.32
CA GLY A 72 -60.20 25.93 -6.24
C GLY A 72 -61.45 25.04 -6.26
N THR A 73 -61.85 24.67 -7.46
CA THR A 73 -62.90 23.68 -7.71
C THR A 73 -62.20 22.34 -7.93
N PRO A 74 -62.56 21.26 -7.20
CA PRO A 74 -61.85 19.99 -7.32
C PRO A 74 -61.83 19.47 -8.76
N ASP A 75 -60.65 19.42 -9.35
CA ASP A 75 -60.38 18.97 -10.70
C ASP A 75 -59.43 17.77 -10.69
N ASN A 76 -59.69 16.80 -11.55
CA ASN A 76 -58.75 15.70 -11.79
C ASN A 76 -57.58 16.19 -12.65
N ILE A 77 -56.41 15.56 -12.49
CA ILE A 77 -55.31 15.76 -13.46
C ILE A 77 -55.79 15.41 -14.88
N ALA A 78 -55.28 16.14 -15.88
CA ALA A 78 -55.85 16.15 -17.23
C ALA A 78 -55.85 14.78 -17.96
N ALA A 79 -54.87 13.91 -17.67
CA ALA A 79 -54.74 12.60 -18.30
C ALA A 79 -53.88 11.66 -17.45
N ASP A 80 -54.05 10.35 -17.67
CA ASP A 80 -53.17 9.34 -17.08
C ASP A 80 -51.71 9.64 -17.45
N ALA A 81 -50.81 9.44 -16.49
CA ALA A 81 -49.38 9.65 -16.68
C ALA A 81 -48.63 8.34 -16.47
N SER A 82 -47.49 8.17 -17.13
CA SER A 82 -46.60 7.05 -16.86
C SER A 82 -45.15 7.44 -17.06
N PHE A 83 -44.26 6.75 -16.35
CA PHE A 83 -42.83 6.83 -16.53
C PHE A 83 -42.21 5.45 -16.29
N SER A 84 -41.04 5.22 -16.89
CA SER A 84 -40.33 3.97 -16.74
C SER A 84 -38.91 4.21 -16.25
N PHE A 85 -38.39 3.24 -15.51
CA PHE A 85 -37.00 3.19 -15.06
C PHE A 85 -36.45 1.78 -15.22
N THR A 86 -35.12 1.67 -15.16
CA THR A 86 -34.40 0.40 -15.25
C THR A 86 -33.59 0.19 -13.98
N ILE A 87 -33.63 -1.01 -13.44
CA ILE A 87 -32.80 -1.44 -12.31
C ILE A 87 -31.41 -1.80 -12.81
N ALA A 88 -30.38 -1.42 -12.06
CA ALA A 88 -29.01 -1.77 -12.38
C ALA A 88 -28.82 -3.30 -12.36
N THR A 89 -27.86 -3.80 -13.14
CA THR A 89 -27.22 -5.08 -12.82
C THR A 89 -26.29 -4.84 -11.65
N ASP A 90 -26.32 -5.75 -10.68
CA ASP A 90 -25.21 -5.86 -9.74
C ASP A 90 -24.11 -6.70 -10.38
N GLU A 91 -22.85 -6.35 -10.13
CA GLU A 91 -21.71 -7.12 -10.64
C GLU A 91 -20.97 -7.70 -9.43
N PRO A 92 -20.60 -8.99 -9.47
CA PRO A 92 -19.93 -9.63 -8.35
C PRO A 92 -18.52 -9.05 -8.16
N PRO A 93 -17.95 -9.13 -6.94
CA PRO A 93 -16.63 -8.63 -6.67
C PRO A 93 -15.56 -9.42 -7.43
N MET A 94 -14.44 -8.76 -7.73
CA MET A 94 -13.26 -9.32 -8.36
C MET A 94 -12.00 -8.89 -7.60
N VAL A 95 -11.01 -9.78 -7.53
CA VAL A 95 -9.65 -9.41 -7.13
C VAL A 95 -9.03 -8.58 -8.27
N ASP A 96 -8.91 -7.28 -8.05
CA ASP A 96 -8.34 -6.31 -8.98
C ASP A 96 -6.82 -6.44 -9.09
N SER A 97 -6.12 -6.56 -7.95
CA SER A 97 -4.66 -6.73 -7.93
C SER A 97 -4.15 -7.37 -6.64
N THR A 98 -2.93 -7.90 -6.72
CA THR A 98 -2.20 -8.44 -5.55
C THR A 98 -0.76 -7.95 -5.50
N VAL A 99 -0.24 -7.86 -4.28
CA VAL A 99 1.19 -7.66 -4.00
C VAL A 99 1.61 -8.77 -3.04
N PRO A 100 2.60 -9.62 -3.37
CA PRO A 100 3.26 -9.74 -4.67
C PRO A 100 2.27 -10.07 -5.81
N THR A 101 2.62 -9.66 -7.02
CA THR A 101 1.85 -10.02 -8.22
C THR A 101 2.02 -11.51 -8.52
N ASN A 102 1.08 -12.11 -9.26
CA ASN A 102 1.20 -13.50 -9.67
C ASN A 102 2.47 -13.73 -10.54
N GLY A 103 3.28 -14.71 -10.15
CA GLY A 103 4.58 -15.01 -10.74
C GLY A 103 5.72 -14.11 -10.24
N ALA A 104 5.52 -13.31 -9.19
CA ALA A 104 6.59 -12.48 -8.62
C ALA A 104 7.76 -13.35 -8.15
N SER A 105 8.97 -12.81 -8.25
CA SER A 105 10.21 -13.46 -7.82
C SER A 105 10.97 -12.56 -6.86
N ALA A 106 11.88 -13.15 -6.08
CA ALA A 106 12.68 -12.46 -5.08
C ALA A 106 11.84 -11.63 -4.09
N VAL A 107 10.67 -12.16 -3.70
CA VAL A 107 9.83 -11.54 -2.68
C VAL A 107 10.57 -11.57 -1.34
N PRO A 108 10.79 -10.43 -0.68
CA PRO A 108 11.47 -10.40 0.62
C PRO A 108 10.80 -11.34 1.64
N LEU A 109 11.59 -11.94 2.51
CA LEU A 109 11.11 -13.00 3.41
C LEU A 109 10.05 -12.53 4.43
N GLY A 110 10.17 -11.29 4.92
CA GLY A 110 9.17 -10.67 5.81
C GLY A 110 8.15 -9.80 5.06
N SER A 111 7.77 -10.17 3.83
CA SER A 111 6.81 -9.36 3.06
C SER A 111 5.38 -9.63 3.51
N ASN A 112 4.62 -8.57 3.73
CA ASN A 112 3.16 -8.64 3.77
C ASN A 112 2.59 -8.91 2.37
N LEU A 113 1.39 -9.52 2.33
CA LEU A 113 0.63 -9.75 1.12
C LEU A 113 -0.57 -8.79 1.07
N THR A 114 -0.77 -8.09 -0.03
CA THR A 114 -1.94 -7.22 -0.24
C THR A 114 -2.85 -7.81 -1.29
N VAL A 115 -4.16 -7.81 -1.02
CA VAL A 115 -5.24 -8.17 -1.95
C VAL A 115 -6.15 -6.96 -2.12
N ASN A 116 -6.25 -6.43 -3.33
CA ASN A 116 -7.16 -5.35 -3.68
C ASN A 116 -8.34 -5.90 -4.48
N PHE A 117 -9.54 -5.52 -4.09
CA PHE A 117 -10.78 -5.81 -4.79
C PHE A 117 -11.21 -4.58 -5.61
N ASN A 118 -11.95 -4.81 -6.69
CA ASN A 118 -12.54 -3.75 -7.52
C ASN A 118 -13.62 -2.95 -6.77
N GLU A 119 -14.18 -3.51 -5.70
CA GLU A 119 -15.22 -2.89 -4.86
C GLU A 119 -15.14 -3.33 -3.39
N PRO A 120 -15.88 -2.70 -2.46
CA PRO A 120 -15.95 -3.09 -1.06
C PRO A 120 -16.48 -4.52 -0.86
N VAL A 121 -15.75 -5.35 -0.11
CA VAL A 121 -16.17 -6.72 0.24
C VAL A 121 -16.19 -6.97 1.74
N SER A 122 -17.08 -7.87 2.16
CA SER A 122 -17.07 -8.55 3.45
C SER A 122 -16.33 -9.88 3.32
N VAL A 123 -15.34 -10.11 4.19
CA VAL A 123 -14.61 -11.37 4.30
C VAL A 123 -15.03 -12.14 5.55
N MET A 124 -15.20 -13.46 5.46
CA MET A 124 -15.64 -14.31 6.57
C MET A 124 -14.72 -15.51 6.79
N GLY A 125 -14.51 -15.90 8.05
CA GLY A 125 -13.71 -17.08 8.39
C GLY A 125 -12.29 -17.03 7.80
N SER A 126 -11.79 -18.19 7.36
CA SER A 126 -10.55 -18.31 6.60
C SER A 126 -10.83 -18.05 5.12
N TRP A 127 -10.95 -16.79 4.73
CA TRP A 127 -11.22 -16.38 3.35
C TRP A 127 -10.03 -16.56 2.39
N TYR A 128 -8.88 -16.99 2.91
CA TYR A 128 -7.69 -17.33 2.13
C TYR A 128 -6.96 -18.56 2.69
N THR A 129 -6.10 -19.14 1.87
CA THR A 129 -5.04 -20.09 2.28
C THR A 129 -3.69 -19.63 1.74
N LEU A 130 -2.62 -19.86 2.49
CA LEU A 130 -1.24 -19.55 2.07
C LEU A 130 -0.36 -20.78 2.31
N GLU A 131 0.07 -21.41 1.23
CA GLU A 131 0.87 -22.64 1.27
C GLU A 131 2.19 -22.44 0.53
N CYS A 132 3.29 -22.72 1.22
CA CYS A 132 4.64 -22.61 0.72
C CYS A 132 5.33 -23.98 0.67
N ALA A 133 6.19 -24.17 -0.33
CA ALA A 133 6.76 -25.48 -0.64
C ALA A 133 7.70 -26.03 0.45
N VAL A 134 8.33 -25.16 1.24
CA VAL A 134 9.31 -25.56 2.27
C VAL A 134 8.74 -25.31 3.66
N SER A 135 8.28 -24.09 3.93
CA SER A 135 7.74 -23.66 5.23
C SER A 135 6.32 -24.17 5.50
N GLY A 136 5.60 -24.60 4.46
CA GLY A 136 4.26 -25.19 4.57
C GLY A 136 3.16 -24.15 4.67
N SER A 137 2.14 -24.43 5.48
CA SER A 137 0.97 -23.56 5.64
C SER A 137 1.29 -22.38 6.54
N HIS A 138 0.96 -21.17 6.09
CA HIS A 138 1.05 -19.95 6.89
C HIS A 138 -0.34 -19.47 7.31
N THR A 139 -0.45 -19.09 8.58
CA THR A 139 -1.49 -18.20 9.07
C THR A 139 -0.97 -16.76 9.07
N GLY A 140 -1.86 -15.79 9.25
CA GLY A 140 -1.47 -14.39 9.30
C GLY A 140 -2.56 -13.47 9.84
N VAL A 141 -2.13 -12.30 10.30
CA VAL A 141 -2.99 -11.23 10.78
C VAL A 141 -3.50 -10.44 9.58
N VAL A 142 -4.82 -10.30 9.48
CA VAL A 142 -5.47 -9.53 8.42
C VAL A 142 -5.79 -8.12 8.93
N SER A 143 -5.45 -7.10 8.14
CA SER A 143 -5.80 -5.70 8.38
C SER A 143 -6.31 -5.03 7.09
N GLY A 144 -6.81 -3.80 7.21
CA GLY A 144 -7.39 -3.05 6.09
C GLY A 144 -8.90 -3.27 5.92
N GLY A 145 -9.35 -3.28 4.66
CA GLY A 145 -10.74 -3.39 4.23
C GLY A 145 -11.44 -2.03 4.03
N PRO A 146 -12.59 -2.01 3.33
CA PRO A 146 -13.28 -3.16 2.74
C PRO A 146 -12.80 -3.50 1.31
N SER A 147 -11.99 -2.68 0.65
CA SER A 147 -11.53 -2.95 -0.74
C SER A 147 -10.05 -3.34 -0.84
N SER A 148 -9.28 -3.19 0.24
CA SER A 148 -7.84 -3.52 0.24
C SER A 148 -7.47 -4.17 1.56
N PHE A 149 -7.08 -5.44 1.51
CA PHE A 149 -6.71 -6.23 2.70
C PHE A 149 -5.22 -6.53 2.67
N VAL A 150 -4.59 -6.40 3.83
CA VAL A 150 -3.18 -6.76 4.05
C VAL A 150 -3.13 -7.98 4.96
N ILE A 151 -2.42 -9.01 4.54
CA ILE A 151 -2.13 -10.23 5.26
C ILE A 151 -0.66 -10.17 5.68
N ASP A 152 -0.43 -10.10 6.98
CA ASP A 152 0.89 -10.19 7.60
C ASP A 152 1.08 -11.64 8.11
N PRO A 153 1.89 -12.48 7.43
CA PRO A 153 2.12 -13.86 7.85
C PRO A 153 2.68 -13.93 9.28
N ASP A 154 2.15 -14.83 10.12
CA ASP A 154 2.60 -14.98 11.53
C ASP A 154 4.08 -15.42 11.63
N VAL A 155 4.60 -16.02 10.56
CA VAL A 155 5.99 -16.45 10.41
C VAL A 155 6.47 -16.02 9.02
N ASP A 156 7.61 -15.33 8.99
CA ASP A 156 8.33 -14.96 7.77
C ASP A 156 8.57 -16.18 6.86
N PHE A 157 8.64 -15.95 5.55
CA PHE A 157 8.88 -17.02 4.57
C PHE A 157 10.30 -17.58 4.64
N ASP A 158 10.46 -18.85 4.23
CA ASP A 158 11.77 -19.45 4.02
C ASP A 158 12.37 -18.96 2.69
N SER A 159 13.69 -19.07 2.56
CA SER A 159 14.39 -18.63 1.36
C SER A 159 14.19 -19.56 0.16
N LEU A 160 14.18 -18.96 -1.04
CA LEU A 160 14.12 -19.66 -2.32
C LEU A 160 12.95 -20.67 -2.45
N GLU A 161 11.83 -20.40 -1.81
CA GLU A 161 10.66 -21.26 -1.88
C GLU A 161 9.58 -20.72 -2.83
N SER A 162 8.61 -21.57 -3.15
CA SER A 162 7.43 -21.19 -3.93
C SER A 162 6.22 -21.20 -3.00
N CYS A 163 5.52 -20.07 -2.95
CA CYS A 163 4.31 -19.87 -2.16
C CYS A 163 3.11 -19.69 -3.07
N THR A 164 1.96 -20.18 -2.62
CA THR A 164 0.66 -20.09 -3.28
C THR A 164 -0.36 -19.50 -2.31
N LEU A 165 -0.80 -18.29 -2.59
CA LEU A 165 -1.95 -17.65 -1.96
C LEU A 165 -3.21 -17.99 -2.75
N THR A 166 -4.24 -18.51 -2.08
CA THR A 166 -5.56 -18.73 -2.68
C THR A 166 -6.60 -17.91 -1.92
N ILE A 167 -7.26 -16.99 -2.61
CA ILE A 167 -8.46 -16.29 -2.12
C ILE A 167 -9.66 -17.19 -2.40
N LEU A 168 -10.39 -17.56 -1.35
CA LEU A 168 -11.50 -18.50 -1.40
C LEU A 168 -12.82 -17.77 -1.67
N SER A 169 -13.43 -18.08 -2.80
CA SER A 169 -14.51 -17.28 -3.36
C SER A 169 -15.80 -17.35 -2.55
N ALA A 170 -16.04 -18.51 -1.90
CA ALA A 170 -17.20 -18.72 -1.03
C ALA A 170 -17.21 -17.84 0.23
N PHE A 171 -16.09 -17.20 0.57
CA PHE A 171 -15.90 -16.45 1.82
C PHE A 171 -15.66 -14.94 1.59
N VAL A 172 -15.83 -14.48 0.35
CA VAL A 172 -15.72 -13.08 -0.04
C VAL A 172 -17.02 -12.69 -0.73
N THR A 173 -17.78 -11.79 -0.11
CA THR A 173 -19.06 -11.27 -0.61
C THR A 173 -18.94 -9.74 -0.74
N ASP A 174 -19.51 -9.12 -1.75
CA ASP A 174 -19.59 -7.65 -1.83
C ASP A 174 -20.41 -7.01 -0.70
N GLN A 175 -20.50 -5.67 -0.72
CA GLN A 175 -21.23 -4.86 0.25
C GLN A 175 -22.27 -3.94 -0.39
N ASP A 176 -22.48 -4.03 -1.69
CA ASP A 176 -23.51 -3.33 -2.44
C ASP A 176 -24.49 -4.31 -3.09
N GLY A 177 -25.52 -3.72 -3.71
CA GLY A 177 -26.62 -4.41 -4.37
C GLY A 177 -27.14 -5.68 -3.68
N MET A 178 -27.29 -6.75 -4.46
CA MET A 178 -27.60 -8.07 -3.95
C MET A 178 -26.31 -8.81 -3.61
N PRO A 179 -26.16 -9.33 -2.38
CA PRO A 179 -24.91 -9.97 -1.96
C PRO A 179 -24.42 -11.05 -2.92
N ASP A 180 -23.36 -10.75 -3.66
CA ASP A 180 -22.70 -11.69 -4.57
C ASP A 180 -21.32 -12.09 -4.04
N ASN A 181 -21.03 -13.37 -4.17
CA ASN A 181 -19.70 -13.89 -3.84
C ASN A 181 -18.73 -13.65 -5.01
N LEU A 182 -17.43 -13.62 -4.69
CA LEU A 182 -16.38 -13.73 -5.70
C LEU A 182 -16.67 -14.94 -6.61
N PRO A 183 -16.65 -14.79 -7.96
CA PRO A 183 -17.14 -15.84 -8.85
C PRO A 183 -16.35 -17.15 -8.82
N VAL A 184 -15.06 -17.09 -8.49
CA VAL A 184 -14.14 -18.24 -8.47
C VAL A 184 -12.97 -17.99 -7.53
N ASP A 185 -12.36 -19.05 -7.01
CA ASP A 185 -11.13 -18.95 -6.22
C ASP A 185 -10.03 -18.30 -7.07
N VAL A 186 -9.30 -17.35 -6.49
CA VAL A 186 -8.18 -16.67 -7.16
C VAL A 186 -6.89 -17.18 -6.56
N THR A 187 -6.01 -17.71 -7.41
CA THR A 187 -4.69 -18.24 -6.99
C THR A 187 -3.57 -17.34 -7.48
N VAL A 188 -2.66 -16.99 -6.57
CA VAL A 188 -1.48 -16.18 -6.80
C VAL A 188 -0.27 -16.95 -6.34
N THR A 189 0.70 -17.13 -7.24
CA THR A 189 1.97 -17.81 -6.94
C THR A 189 3.10 -16.81 -6.90
N PHE A 190 4.08 -17.01 -6.02
CA PHE A 190 5.30 -16.19 -5.98
C PHE A 190 6.49 -17.00 -5.46
N ASN A 191 7.70 -16.48 -5.70
CA ASN A 191 8.95 -17.04 -5.20
C ASN A 191 9.65 -16.07 -4.25
N THR A 192 10.10 -16.59 -3.11
CA THR A 192 10.78 -15.81 -2.07
C THR A 192 12.24 -15.58 -2.43
N ALA A 193 12.82 -14.54 -1.86
CA ALA A 193 14.22 -14.16 -2.06
C ALA A 193 15.19 -15.20 -1.47
N ALA A 194 16.45 -15.11 -1.89
CA ALA A 194 17.52 -15.83 -1.22
C ALA A 194 17.69 -15.33 0.22
N GLY A 195 17.94 -16.25 1.15
CA GLY A 195 18.38 -15.91 2.49
C GLY A 195 19.85 -15.51 2.45
N LEU A 196 20.35 -14.88 3.52
CA LEU A 196 21.76 -14.43 3.57
C LEU A 196 22.76 -15.57 3.34
N ALA A 197 22.45 -16.77 3.86
CA ALA A 197 23.30 -17.96 3.67
C ALA A 197 23.31 -18.44 2.22
N ASP A 198 22.15 -18.40 1.54
CA ASP A 198 22.03 -18.83 0.15
C ASP A 198 22.64 -17.81 -0.81
N TYR A 199 22.44 -16.52 -0.52
CA TYR A 199 22.93 -15.41 -1.34
C TYR A 199 24.45 -15.46 -1.52
N TYR A 200 25.19 -15.76 -0.45
CA TYR A 200 26.65 -15.88 -0.48
C TYR A 200 27.16 -17.32 -0.59
N ALA A 201 26.30 -18.31 -0.88
CA ALA A 201 26.68 -19.73 -0.88
C ALA A 201 27.77 -20.06 -1.92
N SER A 202 27.80 -19.33 -3.05
CA SER A 202 28.80 -19.48 -4.11
C SER A 202 30.08 -18.68 -3.89
N ALA A 203 30.18 -17.90 -2.79
CA ALA A 203 31.40 -17.17 -2.48
C ALA A 203 32.53 -18.15 -2.12
N ASP A 204 33.72 -17.96 -2.71
CA ASP A 204 34.90 -18.78 -2.50
C ASP A 204 35.89 -18.07 -1.55
N PRO A 205 35.91 -18.39 -0.25
CA PRO A 205 36.80 -17.77 0.70
C PRO A 205 38.25 -18.30 0.66
N SER A 206 38.61 -19.18 -0.29
CA SER A 206 39.91 -19.86 -0.31
C SER A 206 41.12 -18.93 -0.46
N SER A 207 40.94 -17.76 -1.06
CA SER A 207 41.96 -16.71 -1.16
C SER A 207 41.33 -15.34 -1.41
N ALA A 208 42.06 -14.26 -1.15
CA ALA A 208 41.58 -12.90 -1.42
C ALA A 208 41.17 -12.68 -2.89
N THR A 209 41.89 -13.28 -3.84
CA THR A 209 41.55 -13.19 -5.27
C THR A 209 40.31 -14.01 -5.61
N ALA A 210 40.20 -15.24 -5.08
CA ALA A 210 39.03 -16.09 -5.31
C ALA A 210 37.78 -15.45 -4.73
N LEU A 211 37.86 -14.96 -3.49
CA LEU A 211 36.75 -14.29 -2.80
C LEU A 211 36.28 -13.06 -3.57
N ARG A 212 37.20 -12.19 -3.99
CA ARG A 212 36.86 -11.01 -4.79
C ARG A 212 36.13 -11.40 -6.08
N ASN A 213 36.64 -12.39 -6.80
CA ASN A 213 36.04 -12.81 -8.07
C ASN A 213 34.68 -13.46 -7.85
N SER A 214 34.53 -14.38 -6.90
CA SER A 214 33.25 -15.03 -6.62
C SER A 214 32.21 -14.04 -6.09
N LEU A 215 32.61 -13.05 -5.28
CA LEU A 215 31.71 -11.99 -4.83
C LEU A 215 31.31 -11.09 -6.00
N HIS A 216 32.24 -10.76 -6.91
CA HIS A 216 31.93 -9.96 -8.10
C HIS A 216 30.81 -10.60 -8.93
N GLU A 217 30.89 -11.89 -9.24
CA GLU A 217 29.85 -12.62 -9.99
C GLU A 217 28.50 -12.74 -9.23
N ILE A 218 28.48 -12.52 -7.91
CA ILE A 218 27.25 -12.50 -7.11
C ILE A 218 26.58 -11.11 -7.18
N ILE A 219 27.36 -10.03 -7.30
CA ILE A 219 26.89 -8.65 -7.10
C ILE A 219 26.89 -7.79 -8.37
N ASP A 220 27.51 -8.23 -9.46
CA ASP A 220 27.70 -7.43 -10.67
C ASP A 220 26.40 -7.13 -11.43
N ASP A 221 25.44 -8.05 -11.41
CA ASP A 221 24.10 -7.91 -12.01
C ASP A 221 23.09 -7.11 -11.16
N HIS A 222 23.59 -6.16 -10.35
CA HIS A 222 22.72 -5.30 -9.55
C HIS A 222 21.87 -4.36 -10.42
N THR A 223 20.64 -4.12 -9.98
CA THR A 223 19.79 -3.09 -10.60
C THR A 223 20.25 -1.72 -10.12
N ARG A 224 20.81 -0.91 -11.03
CA ARG A 224 21.16 0.47 -10.72
C ARG A 224 19.90 1.35 -10.62
N ILE A 225 19.76 2.02 -9.49
CA ILE A 225 18.66 2.96 -9.23
C ILE A 225 19.19 4.40 -9.36
N ALA A 226 18.38 5.30 -9.92
CA ALA A 226 18.76 6.71 -10.06
C ALA A 226 18.79 7.40 -8.69
N TYR A 227 19.67 8.38 -8.52
CA TYR A 227 19.80 9.06 -7.24
C TYR A 227 18.54 9.89 -6.94
N THR A 228 18.03 10.69 -7.87
CA THR A 228 16.80 11.50 -7.62
C THR A 228 15.72 11.37 -8.69
N ALA A 229 16.09 11.09 -9.94
CA ALA A 229 15.12 11.05 -11.04
C ALA A 229 14.31 9.75 -11.05
N GLY A 230 13.05 9.82 -11.48
CA GLY A 230 12.17 8.65 -11.63
C GLY A 230 11.77 7.97 -10.32
N THR A 231 11.02 6.88 -10.43
CA THR A 231 10.64 5.99 -9.33
C THR A 231 10.73 4.54 -9.82
N PRO A 232 11.37 3.63 -9.08
CA PRO A 232 12.08 3.87 -7.81
C PRO A 232 13.37 4.69 -8.00
N ASN A 233 13.68 5.57 -7.04
CA ASN A 233 14.95 6.30 -6.90
C ASN A 233 15.52 6.03 -5.49
N THR A 234 16.71 6.55 -5.15
CA THR A 234 17.28 6.27 -3.82
C THR A 234 16.45 6.83 -2.67
N TRP A 235 15.62 7.86 -2.86
CA TRP A 235 14.67 8.29 -1.82
C TRP A 235 13.60 7.24 -1.53
N ALA A 236 13.03 6.66 -2.58
CA ALA A 236 12.03 5.60 -2.44
C ALA A 236 12.61 4.39 -1.71
N VAL A 237 13.82 3.96 -2.11
CA VAL A 237 14.51 2.82 -1.47
C VAL A 237 14.84 3.12 -0.02
N LEU A 238 15.47 4.28 0.26
CA LEU A 238 15.91 4.60 1.62
C LEU A 238 14.75 4.88 2.58
N ASN A 239 13.62 5.42 2.10
CA ASN A 239 12.42 5.53 2.93
C ASN A 239 11.86 4.16 3.35
N MET A 240 12.12 3.10 2.58
CA MET A 240 11.76 1.73 2.96
C MET A 240 12.86 1.10 3.83
N ALA A 241 14.13 1.25 3.43
CA ALA A 241 15.27 0.60 4.10
C ALA A 241 15.53 1.15 5.51
N ASP A 242 15.36 2.46 5.70
CA ASP A 242 15.55 3.13 7.00
C ASP A 242 14.20 3.42 7.68
N GLU A 243 13.12 2.71 7.35
CA GLU A 243 11.81 2.86 7.99
C GLU A 243 11.90 2.68 9.52
N ASP A 244 11.17 3.51 10.28
CA ASP A 244 11.07 3.31 11.73
C ASP A 244 10.23 2.04 11.99
N PRO A 245 10.78 1.02 12.67
CA PRO A 245 10.06 -0.23 12.93
C PRO A 245 8.74 -0.07 13.72
N ASN A 246 8.51 1.08 14.34
CA ASN A 246 7.29 1.35 15.12
C ASN A 246 6.33 2.34 14.45
N ASP A 247 6.70 2.93 13.30
CA ASP A 247 5.92 3.96 12.61
C ASP A 247 6.33 4.04 11.13
N ASP A 248 5.59 3.35 10.26
CA ASP A 248 5.82 3.28 8.81
C ASP A 248 5.75 4.64 8.09
N THR A 249 5.24 5.68 8.74
CA THR A 249 5.22 7.05 8.21
C THR A 249 6.55 7.78 8.41
N LYS A 250 7.50 7.15 9.12
CA LYS A 250 8.79 7.73 9.51
C LYS A 250 9.98 6.87 9.09
N ILE A 251 11.13 7.53 9.05
CA ILE A 251 12.44 6.88 8.99
C ILE A 251 13.11 6.98 10.35
N LEU A 252 13.96 6.02 10.68
CA LEU A 252 14.86 6.05 11.83
C LEU A 252 16.27 6.42 11.34
N ASP A 253 16.72 7.62 11.67
CA ASP A 253 18.02 8.11 11.21
C ASP A 253 19.21 7.31 11.76
N VAL A 254 20.27 7.27 10.96
CA VAL A 254 21.45 6.44 11.22
C VAL A 254 22.30 6.93 12.41
N TYR A 255 22.48 8.24 12.59
CA TYR A 255 23.44 8.77 13.57
C TYR A 255 22.79 9.27 14.85
N ARG A 256 21.73 10.07 14.76
CA ARG A 256 21.06 10.69 15.91
C ARG A 256 20.09 9.72 16.61
N ASN A 257 19.73 8.60 15.97
CA ASN A 257 18.77 7.62 16.47
C ASN A 257 17.37 8.23 16.66
N ALA A 258 17.03 9.21 15.80
CA ALA A 258 15.78 9.96 15.86
C ALA A 258 14.87 9.60 14.69
N SER A 259 13.55 9.64 14.93
CA SER A 259 12.57 9.36 13.90
C SER A 259 12.12 10.63 13.19
N TYR A 260 12.04 10.60 11.87
CA TYR A 260 11.60 11.74 11.05
C TYR A 260 10.49 11.33 10.08
N THR A 261 9.49 12.17 9.90
CA THR A 261 8.45 11.96 8.87
C THR A 261 9.10 11.85 7.48
N LYS A 262 8.71 10.81 6.74
CA LYS A 262 9.22 10.53 5.39
C LYS A 262 9.04 11.72 4.45
N ILE A 263 10.06 12.03 3.67
CA ILE A 263 10.03 13.00 2.58
C ILE A 263 10.31 12.31 1.24
N THR A 264 9.77 12.85 0.15
CA THR A 264 9.98 12.30 -1.20
C THR A 264 11.28 12.79 -1.85
N GLY A 265 11.91 13.80 -1.26
CA GLY A 265 13.29 14.19 -1.54
C GLY A 265 13.68 15.59 -1.11
N GLY A 266 14.92 15.98 -1.44
CA GLY A 266 15.47 17.31 -1.15
C GLY A 266 16.29 17.37 0.14
N VAL A 267 16.31 18.53 0.81
CA VAL A 267 16.98 18.72 2.10
C VAL A 267 15.91 19.15 3.10
N GLY A 268 15.61 18.26 4.06
CA GLY A 268 14.64 18.49 5.13
C GLY A 268 15.31 18.44 6.50
N ALA A 269 14.62 17.88 7.49
CA ALA A 269 15.25 17.56 8.79
C ALA A 269 16.41 16.56 8.62
N TYR A 270 16.30 15.69 7.61
CA TYR A 270 17.30 14.71 7.22
C TYR A 270 17.61 14.81 5.71
N ASN A 271 18.72 14.21 5.32
CA ASN A 271 19.17 14.02 3.95
C ASN A 271 19.85 12.65 3.80
N ARG A 272 20.42 12.39 2.62
CA ARG A 272 21.15 11.16 2.32
C ARG A 272 22.62 11.31 2.68
N GLU A 273 23.10 10.41 3.50
CA GLU A 273 24.47 10.23 3.91
C GLU A 273 25.15 9.20 3.01
N HIS A 274 26.32 9.54 2.48
CA HIS A 274 27.18 8.61 1.74
C HIS A 274 28.24 8.07 2.69
N THR A 275 28.09 6.86 3.22
CA THR A 275 29.02 6.30 4.24
C THR A 275 30.46 6.15 3.74
N TRP A 276 30.69 6.18 2.43
CA TRP A 276 31.96 6.59 1.82
C TRP A 276 31.83 7.98 1.18
N PRO A 277 32.60 9.01 1.61
CA PRO A 277 32.44 10.34 1.07
C PRO A 277 32.82 10.42 -0.42
N ASN A 278 31.94 11.00 -1.23
CA ASN A 278 32.14 11.18 -2.68
C ASN A 278 33.48 11.89 -2.99
N SER A 279 33.84 12.88 -2.17
CA SER A 279 35.08 13.66 -2.28
C SER A 279 36.36 12.84 -2.10
N LEU A 280 36.25 11.58 -1.67
CA LEU A 280 37.38 10.67 -1.44
C LEU A 280 37.49 9.54 -2.48
N GLY A 281 36.73 9.54 -3.57
CA GLY A 281 37.03 8.55 -4.60
C GLY A 281 36.05 8.35 -5.74
N PHE A 282 34.86 8.96 -5.75
CA PHE A 282 33.92 8.77 -6.86
C PHE A 282 33.08 10.01 -7.15
N GLY A 283 32.87 10.27 -8.45
CA GLY A 283 32.09 11.40 -8.94
C GLY A 283 30.57 11.18 -8.79
N ASN A 284 29.81 12.24 -9.03
CA ASN A 284 28.38 12.14 -9.26
C ASN A 284 28.14 11.86 -10.75
N ASN A 285 27.59 10.69 -11.08
CA ASN A 285 27.18 10.30 -12.44
C ASN A 285 25.66 10.22 -12.63
N ASP A 286 24.87 10.83 -11.74
CA ASP A 286 23.40 10.77 -11.77
C ASP A 286 22.83 11.45 -13.03
N ALA A 287 23.46 12.55 -13.47
CA ALA A 287 23.05 13.29 -14.67
C ALA A 287 23.24 12.53 -16.00
N GLU A 288 23.97 11.40 -16.00
CA GLU A 288 24.35 10.68 -17.21
C GLU A 288 23.65 9.31 -17.36
N PHE A 289 22.53 9.08 -16.65
CA PHE A 289 21.74 7.82 -16.68
C PHE A 289 21.36 7.33 -18.09
N VAL A 290 21.43 8.18 -19.13
CA VAL A 290 21.04 7.83 -20.51
C VAL A 290 22.17 8.05 -21.54
N ALA A 291 23.31 8.64 -21.17
CA ALA A 291 24.25 9.21 -22.16
C ALA A 291 25.75 8.90 -21.96
N MET A 292 26.15 8.06 -20.99
CA MET A 292 27.57 7.75 -20.79
C MET A 292 28.16 6.95 -21.96
N PRO A 293 29.13 7.50 -22.72
CA PRO A 293 29.80 6.79 -23.80
C PRO A 293 30.90 5.84 -23.29
N ASP A 294 31.26 5.89 -22.00
CA ASP A 294 32.25 5.01 -21.37
C ASP A 294 31.57 4.01 -20.40
N PRO A 295 31.51 2.72 -20.76
CA PRO A 295 30.99 1.66 -19.91
C PRO A 295 31.66 1.58 -18.53
N ALA A 296 32.92 2.02 -18.39
CA ALA A 296 33.66 1.96 -17.13
C ALA A 296 33.16 2.96 -16.07
N LEU A 297 32.36 3.96 -16.46
CA LEU A 297 31.82 4.98 -15.55
C LEU A 297 30.34 4.74 -15.18
N GLN A 298 29.70 3.71 -15.75
CA GLN A 298 28.28 3.43 -15.56
C GLN A 298 27.95 2.90 -14.14
N ASN A 299 28.93 2.28 -13.46
CA ASN A 299 28.75 1.61 -12.16
C ASN A 299 29.41 2.35 -10.99
N GLN A 300 29.44 3.69 -11.00
CA GLN A 300 29.91 4.42 -9.82
C GLN A 300 28.91 4.23 -8.66
N PRO A 301 29.38 4.04 -7.41
CA PRO A 301 28.54 3.72 -6.27
C PRO A 301 27.75 4.93 -5.73
N TYR A 302 27.66 6.02 -6.49
CA TYR A 302 27.02 7.26 -6.06
C TYR A 302 25.54 7.10 -5.69
N SER A 303 24.85 6.18 -6.37
CA SER A 303 23.46 5.82 -6.09
C SER A 303 23.32 4.43 -5.47
N ASP A 304 24.41 3.83 -5.01
CA ASP A 304 24.39 2.54 -4.33
C ASP A 304 23.71 2.68 -2.97
N THR A 305 22.55 2.02 -2.83
CA THR A 305 21.72 2.12 -1.64
C THR A 305 22.25 1.30 -0.47
N HIS A 306 23.27 0.46 -0.66
CA HIS A 306 23.90 -0.26 0.45
C HIS A 306 24.81 0.64 1.30
N MET A 307 25.37 1.68 0.67
CA MET A 307 26.23 2.67 1.35
C MET A 307 25.54 4.01 1.61
N LEU A 308 24.28 4.16 1.21
CA LEU A 308 23.46 5.32 1.49
C LEU A 308 22.59 5.09 2.73
N TYR A 309 22.50 6.10 3.59
CA TYR A 309 21.63 6.09 4.77
C TYR A 309 20.91 7.43 4.92
N LEU A 310 19.77 7.45 5.58
CA LEU A 310 19.09 8.68 5.97
C LEU A 310 19.67 9.20 7.29
N SER A 311 20.11 10.45 7.26
CA SER A 311 20.76 11.10 8.40
C SER A 311 20.19 12.49 8.62
N ASP A 312 20.03 12.90 9.88
CA ASP A 312 19.85 14.30 10.26
C ASP A 312 20.88 15.17 9.52
N THR A 313 20.41 16.28 8.94
CA THR A 313 21.25 17.14 8.09
C THR A 313 22.46 17.72 8.82
N GLY A 314 22.33 18.01 10.11
CA GLY A 314 23.42 18.47 10.97
C GLY A 314 24.43 17.36 11.25
N TYR A 315 23.97 16.14 11.50
CA TYR A 315 24.83 14.98 11.77
C TYR A 315 25.59 14.57 10.52
N ASN A 316 24.92 14.57 9.36
CA ASN A 316 25.56 14.35 8.07
C ASN A 316 26.63 15.44 7.80
N SER A 317 26.32 16.71 8.09
CA SER A 317 27.32 17.80 7.99
C SER A 317 28.51 17.60 8.95
N ASN A 318 28.24 17.19 10.19
CA ASN A 318 29.26 16.87 11.19
C ASN A 318 30.12 15.69 10.77
N ARG A 319 29.56 14.69 10.08
CA ARG A 319 30.32 13.63 9.45
C ARG A 319 31.16 14.20 8.30
N GLY A 320 30.54 14.80 7.30
CA GLY A 320 31.22 15.37 6.13
C GLY A 320 32.10 14.34 5.42
N ASN A 321 33.38 14.65 5.22
CA ASN A 321 34.34 13.73 4.59
C ASN A 321 35.32 13.06 5.58
N LYS A 322 34.94 13.01 6.87
CA LYS A 322 35.79 12.41 7.92
C LYS A 322 35.86 10.90 7.77
N TYR A 323 36.99 10.33 8.17
CA TYR A 323 37.16 8.89 8.23
C TYR A 323 36.41 8.32 9.43
N PHE A 324 35.76 7.17 9.25
CA PHE A 324 35.30 6.41 10.40
C PHE A 324 36.50 5.91 11.21
N GLY A 325 36.43 6.08 12.53
CA GLY A 325 37.51 5.66 13.42
C GLY A 325 37.16 5.91 14.88
N THR A 326 38.01 5.43 15.79
CA THR A 326 37.84 5.68 17.23
C THR A 326 38.36 7.07 17.59
N CYS A 327 37.51 7.86 18.22
CA CYS A 327 37.81 9.18 18.73
C CYS A 327 38.44 9.11 20.12
N ASN A 328 38.45 10.22 20.86
CA ASN A 328 38.86 10.26 22.26
C ASN A 328 38.06 11.35 23.00
N ALA A 329 38.33 11.52 24.29
CA ALA A 329 37.63 12.49 25.13
C ALA A 329 37.76 13.97 24.73
N SER A 330 38.64 14.32 23.77
CA SER A 330 38.73 15.68 23.21
C SER A 330 37.86 15.89 21.96
N CYS A 331 37.24 14.84 21.43
CA CYS A 331 36.32 14.95 20.32
C CYS A 331 35.03 15.67 20.74
N THR A 332 34.41 16.34 19.78
CA THR A 332 33.10 16.94 19.93
C THR A 332 32.05 15.85 19.98
N GLU A 333 31.15 15.93 20.94
CA GLU A 333 30.00 15.03 21.05
C GLU A 333 28.93 15.39 19.99
N ASP A 334 28.36 14.36 19.37
CA ASP A 334 27.20 14.45 18.47
C ASP A 334 26.12 13.47 18.99
N PRO A 335 25.24 13.93 19.90
CA PRO A 335 24.48 13.08 20.82
C PRO A 335 23.31 12.32 20.19
N THR A 336 23.08 11.09 20.63
CA THR A 336 21.89 10.34 20.23
C THR A 336 20.67 10.70 21.08
N VAL A 337 19.47 10.41 20.57
CA VAL A 337 18.24 10.36 21.37
C VAL A 337 17.89 8.91 21.73
N VAL A 338 17.13 8.73 22.81
CA VAL A 338 16.64 7.40 23.18
C VAL A 338 15.55 6.98 22.19
N ASN A 339 15.76 5.86 21.50
CA ASN A 339 14.76 5.19 20.67
C ASN A 339 14.91 3.67 20.86
N ASN A 340 13.79 2.98 21.10
CA ASN A 340 13.70 1.53 21.32
C ASN A 340 14.72 0.98 22.34
N GLY A 341 14.92 1.71 23.44
CA GLY A 341 15.86 1.34 24.49
C GLY A 341 17.35 1.52 24.14
N GLN A 342 17.66 2.07 22.97
CA GLN A 342 19.00 2.38 22.49
C GLN A 342 19.23 3.89 22.44
N GLY A 343 20.49 4.31 22.50
CA GLY A 343 20.88 5.71 22.41
C GLY A 343 20.47 6.52 23.63
N GLY A 344 20.63 7.83 23.52
CA GLY A 344 20.45 8.79 24.59
C GLY A 344 21.44 8.63 25.76
N GLY A 345 21.55 9.71 26.53
CA GLY A 345 22.42 9.79 27.69
C GLY A 345 23.92 9.91 27.34
N SER A 346 24.63 10.50 28.31
CA SER A 346 26.09 10.66 28.40
C SER A 346 26.76 11.73 27.54
N GLY A 347 27.01 12.91 28.14
CA GLY A 347 27.97 13.92 27.64
C GLY A 347 29.43 13.67 27.99
N THR A 348 29.84 12.40 28.10
CA THR A 348 31.22 11.99 28.41
C THR A 348 31.65 10.85 27.51
N TYR A 349 32.83 10.97 26.92
CA TYR A 349 33.36 9.97 25.99
C TYR A 349 33.57 8.59 26.67
N PRO A 350 33.20 7.47 26.02
CA PRO A 350 32.56 7.40 24.69
C PRO A 350 31.02 7.45 24.73
N GLY A 351 30.38 7.38 25.90
CA GLY A 351 28.93 7.50 26.04
C GLY A 351 28.09 6.66 25.06
N ASN A 352 26.88 7.13 24.77
CA ASN A 352 26.01 6.59 23.72
C ASN A 352 25.92 7.55 22.52
N SER A 353 26.92 8.40 22.34
CA SER A 353 26.92 9.46 21.33
C SER A 353 27.87 9.11 20.19
N ASN A 354 27.71 9.79 19.06
CA ASN A 354 28.77 9.86 18.05
C ASN A 354 29.81 10.89 18.51
N TRP A 355 31.02 10.80 17.99
CA TRP A 355 32.10 11.70 18.36
C TRP A 355 32.91 12.08 17.14
N TYR A 356 33.25 13.36 16.99
CA TYR A 356 34.00 13.78 15.82
C TYR A 356 35.05 14.84 16.13
N ASN A 357 36.04 14.94 15.25
CA ASN A 357 37.01 16.02 15.24
C ASN A 357 37.26 16.49 13.79
N GLY A 358 38.36 17.17 13.50
CA GLY A 358 38.66 17.61 12.13
C GLY A 358 38.92 16.49 11.11
N VAL A 359 39.11 15.24 11.57
CA VAL A 359 39.56 14.11 10.74
C VAL A 359 38.68 12.87 10.89
N LEU A 360 38.22 12.58 12.11
CA LEU A 360 37.54 11.34 12.47
C LEU A 360 36.08 11.57 12.83
N TYR A 361 35.24 10.58 12.52
CA TYR A 361 33.88 10.42 13.03
C TYR A 361 33.75 9.01 13.64
N GLU A 362 33.54 8.93 14.95
CA GLU A 362 33.23 7.70 15.67
C GLU A 362 31.72 7.57 15.79
N VAL A 363 31.17 6.52 15.18
CA VAL A 363 29.75 6.19 15.26
C VAL A 363 29.43 5.61 16.62
N TRP A 364 28.27 5.93 17.19
CA TRP A 364 27.81 5.35 18.45
C TRP A 364 27.73 3.82 18.39
N ASN A 365 27.92 3.16 19.54
CA ASN A 365 28.22 1.72 19.59
C ASN A 365 27.17 0.82 18.92
N ALA A 366 25.89 1.17 18.97
CA ALA A 366 24.84 0.35 18.37
C ALA A 366 24.87 0.33 16.84
N ARG A 367 25.47 1.34 16.18
CA ARG A 367 25.49 1.48 14.71
C ARG A 367 26.85 1.22 14.07
N LYS A 368 27.90 0.95 14.86
CA LYS A 368 29.25 0.65 14.33
C LYS A 368 29.24 -0.54 13.36
N GLY A 369 28.47 -1.58 13.67
CA GLY A 369 28.34 -2.76 12.82
C GLY A 369 27.68 -2.44 11.48
N ASP A 370 26.64 -1.60 11.48
CA ASP A 370 25.89 -1.21 10.28
C ASP A 370 26.80 -0.42 9.33
N MET A 371 27.53 0.57 9.87
CA MET A 371 28.46 1.40 9.09
C MET A 371 29.65 0.60 8.55
N ALA A 372 30.16 -0.37 9.32
CA ALA A 372 31.18 -1.27 8.82
C ALA A 372 30.67 -2.12 7.65
N ARG A 373 29.46 -2.69 7.74
CA ARG A 373 28.87 -3.46 6.64
C ARG A 373 28.64 -2.62 5.39
N ALA A 374 28.25 -1.36 5.56
CA ALA A 374 28.09 -0.42 4.45
C ALA A 374 29.41 -0.10 3.74
N MET A 375 30.52 0.00 4.48
CA MET A 375 31.84 0.31 3.92
C MET A 375 32.56 -0.88 3.25
N PHE A 376 32.24 -2.11 3.66
CA PHE A 376 32.96 -3.32 3.24
C PHE A 376 32.17 -4.25 2.34
N TYR A 377 30.94 -3.86 1.99
CA TYR A 377 30.26 -4.35 0.80
C TYR A 377 30.98 -3.80 -0.44
#